data_AF-A0A836X273-F1
#
_entry.id   AF-A0A836X273-F1
#
_cell.length_a   1.000
_cell.length_b   1.000
_cell.length_c   1.000
_cell.angle_alpha   90.00
_cell.angle_beta   90.00
_cell.angle_gamma   90.00
#
_symmetry.space_group_name_H-M   'P 1'
#
loop_
_entity.id
_entity.type
_entity.pdbx_description
1 polymer ?
#
loop_
_entity_poly.entity_id
_entity_poly.type
_entity_poly.pdbx_seq_one_letter_code
_entity_poly.pdbx_strand_id
1 'polypeptide(L)'
;MDKELLHEVFRREMNDRKIPLSLGKTCPVKCTFCYEKDTGYRTTFDTPLTTQEDWDYILKQIQEYPTGSEHWVVGGNEYMEWTDLFLHPRAMDWLNEFLGTTDKNITLFTVGYTPANEINRLAEKYPGRINFELSVITLGAYRKRLMPHAPTVDQVLKILDGPAVTSANFYSFGPDTMYADAVKISQVNKNCLLWMGCLTPLKYIDRDTTMLMRQGKKFLPREAKKIYEANLPNTKMVQTESDITAFLNRNKII
;
A
#
# COMPACT_ATOMS: atom_id res chain seq x y z
N MET A 1 10.67 12.04 22.22
CA MET A 1 9.56 12.99 22.03
C MET A 1 8.71 12.97 23.29
N ASP A 2 8.28 14.12 23.81
CA ASP A 2 7.34 14.14 24.94
C ASP A 2 5.94 13.71 24.47
N LYS A 3 5.10 13.34 25.43
CA LYS A 3 3.79 12.73 25.16
C LYS A 3 2.76 13.73 24.66
N GLU A 4 2.87 14.99 25.04
CA GLU A 4 1.97 16.05 24.60
C GLU A 4 2.16 16.33 23.10
N LEU A 5 3.43 16.44 22.68
CA LEU A 5 3.79 16.57 21.28
C LEU A 5 3.40 15.32 20.46
N LEU A 6 3.59 14.11 21.01
CA LEU A 6 3.14 12.87 20.36
C LEU A 6 1.63 12.86 20.10
N HIS A 7 0.84 13.22 21.11
CA HIS A 7 -0.62 13.29 20.99
C HIS A 7 -1.07 14.41 20.05
N GLU A 8 -0.32 15.52 19.95
CA GLU A 8 -0.57 16.55 18.94
C GLU A 8 -0.34 16.00 17.53
N VAL A 9 0.77 15.30 17.30
CA VAL A 9 1.04 14.62 16.01
C VAL A 9 -0.09 13.65 15.66
N PHE A 10 -0.51 12.81 16.61
CA PHE A 10 -1.63 11.88 16.41
C PHE A 10 -2.93 12.60 16.02
N ARG A 11 -3.29 13.69 16.71
CA ARG A 11 -4.48 14.47 16.38
C ARG A 11 -4.41 15.05 14.98
N ARG A 12 -3.24 15.54 14.55
CA ARG A 12 -3.05 16.07 13.20
C ARG A 12 -3.26 15.00 12.12
N GLU A 13 -2.74 13.80 12.32
CA GLU A 13 -2.98 12.66 11.41
C GLU A 13 -4.46 12.24 11.38
N MET A 14 -5.12 12.18 12.54
CA MET A 14 -6.52 11.79 12.64
C MET A 14 -7.50 12.82 12.04
N ASN A 15 -7.11 14.10 11.99
CA ASN A 15 -7.89 15.11 11.26
C ASN A 15 -8.05 14.74 9.77
N ASP A 16 -7.03 14.11 9.19
CA ASP A 16 -7.02 13.60 7.82
C ASP A 16 -7.47 12.13 7.73
N ARG A 17 -8.11 11.61 8.78
CA ARG A 17 -8.62 10.23 8.89
C ARG A 17 -7.52 9.18 8.79
N LYS A 18 -6.30 9.49 9.23
CA LYS A 18 -5.22 8.50 9.32
C LYS A 18 -5.20 7.89 10.72
N ILE A 19 -4.77 6.63 10.81
CA ILE A 19 -4.54 5.94 12.08
C ILE A 19 -3.03 5.98 12.35
N PRO A 20 -2.57 6.84 13.29
CA PRO A 20 -1.15 7.15 13.45
C PRO A 20 -0.41 6.06 14.23
N LEU A 21 -0.09 4.97 13.54
CA LEU A 21 0.76 3.91 14.06
C LEU A 21 2.21 4.11 13.60
N SER A 22 3.16 3.73 14.45
CA SER A 22 4.61 3.89 14.24
C SER A 22 5.35 2.62 14.57
N LEU A 23 6.40 2.32 13.79
CA LEU A 23 7.39 1.28 14.09
C LEU A 23 8.58 1.79 14.93
N GLY A 24 8.62 3.07 15.27
CA GLY A 24 9.69 3.68 16.06
C GLY A 24 11.04 3.81 15.36
N LYS A 25 11.16 3.33 14.13
CA LYS A 25 12.41 3.23 13.35
C LYS A 25 12.10 3.25 11.87
N THR A 26 13.16 3.43 11.08
CA THR A 26 13.11 3.31 9.62
C THR A 26 12.50 2.01 9.15
N CYS A 27 11.64 2.08 8.13
CA CYS A 27 10.96 0.92 7.55
C CYS A 27 11.94 -0.25 7.26
N PRO A 28 11.76 -1.43 7.90
CA PRO A 28 12.64 -2.59 7.72
C PRO A 28 12.66 -3.18 6.32
N VAL A 29 11.66 -2.91 5.48
CA VAL A 29 11.57 -3.44 4.11
C VAL A 29 12.69 -2.91 3.22
N LYS A 30 13.16 -1.68 3.51
CA LYS A 30 14.24 -0.98 2.80
C LYS A 30 14.03 -0.90 1.30
N CYS A 31 12.79 -0.63 0.86
CA CYS A 31 12.49 -0.44 -0.56
C CYS A 31 13.41 0.63 -1.18
N THR A 32 14.05 0.30 -2.30
CA THR A 32 15.01 1.21 -2.96
C THR A 32 14.31 2.36 -3.68
N PHE A 33 13.02 2.17 -3.98
CA PHE A 33 12.15 3.14 -4.62
C PHE A 33 11.19 3.88 -3.65
N CYS A 34 11.34 3.67 -2.34
CA CYS A 34 10.39 4.20 -1.35
C CYS A 34 10.35 5.73 -1.38
N TYR A 35 9.20 6.31 -1.74
CA TYR A 35 8.94 7.75 -1.77
C TYR A 35 9.12 8.43 -0.41
N GLU A 36 8.93 7.67 0.65
CA GLU A 36 8.85 8.14 2.04
C GLU A 36 10.21 8.47 2.66
N LYS A 37 11.29 8.20 1.91
CA LYS A 37 12.64 8.64 2.28
C LYS A 37 12.89 10.11 1.97
N ASP A 38 12.09 10.71 1.08
CA ASP A 38 12.14 12.16 0.85
C ASP A 38 11.22 12.85 1.83
N THR A 39 11.77 13.27 2.96
CA THR A 39 11.05 14.10 3.93
C THR A 39 11.43 15.57 3.82
N GLY A 40 12.32 15.94 2.88
CA GLY A 40 12.86 17.30 2.80
C GLY A 40 11.83 18.38 2.47
N TYR A 41 10.65 17.99 1.97
CA TYR A 41 9.56 18.89 1.61
C TYR A 41 8.46 18.99 2.67
N ARG A 42 8.50 18.19 3.76
CA ARG A 42 7.48 18.16 4.80
C ARG A 42 8.07 18.03 6.20
N THR A 43 7.30 18.41 7.20
CA THR A 43 7.71 18.23 8.60
C THR A 43 7.41 16.81 9.06
N THR A 44 8.44 16.03 9.37
CA THR A 44 8.31 14.69 9.96
C THR A 44 8.96 14.63 11.33
N PHE A 45 8.34 13.91 12.26
CA PHE A 45 8.82 13.70 13.62
C PHE A 45 9.36 12.28 13.80
N ASP A 46 10.42 12.15 14.60
CA ASP A 46 10.95 10.84 15.03
C ASP A 46 10.04 10.25 16.12
N THR A 47 8.96 9.62 15.67
CA THR A 47 7.94 9.06 16.56
C THR A 47 8.36 7.70 17.10
N PRO A 48 8.24 7.43 18.42
CA PRO A 48 8.57 6.13 18.99
C PRO A 48 7.65 5.03 18.47
N LEU A 49 8.00 3.77 18.76
CA LEU A 49 7.12 2.61 18.49
C LEU A 49 5.80 2.81 19.24
N THR A 50 4.68 2.66 18.55
CA THR A 50 3.36 2.80 19.17
C THR A 50 3.19 1.77 20.29
N THR A 51 2.77 2.24 21.46
CA THR A 51 2.46 1.38 22.61
C THR A 51 0.97 1.09 22.70
N GLN A 52 0.57 0.18 23.61
CA GLN A 52 -0.86 -0.02 23.89
C GLN A 52 -1.53 1.27 24.40
N GLU A 53 -0.83 2.04 25.23
CA GLU A 53 -1.38 3.28 25.78
C GLU A 53 -1.63 4.32 24.68
N ASP A 54 -0.72 4.41 23.71
CA ASP A 54 -0.89 5.25 22.52
C ASP A 54 -2.09 4.78 21.69
N TRP A 55 -2.23 3.47 21.50
CA TRP A 55 -3.38 2.89 20.80
C TRP A 55 -4.71 3.18 21.49
N ASP A 56 -4.78 3.02 22.82
CA ASP A 56 -5.99 3.30 23.60
C ASP A 56 -6.40 4.78 23.44
N TYR A 57 -5.41 5.69 23.43
CA TYR A 57 -5.63 7.10 23.13
C TYR A 57 -6.15 7.32 21.71
N ILE A 58 -5.47 6.76 20.70
CA ILE A 58 -5.85 6.87 19.28
C ILE A 58 -7.26 6.36 19.08
N LEU A 59 -7.58 5.14 19.54
CA LEU A 59 -8.87 4.50 19.35
C LEU A 59 -9.99 5.31 20.00
N LYS A 60 -9.78 5.80 21.23
CA LYS A 60 -10.74 6.67 21.91
C LYS A 60 -11.00 7.94 21.11
N GLN A 61 -9.94 8.59 20.62
CA GLN A 61 -10.09 9.80 19.80
C GLN A 61 -10.82 9.51 18.49
N ILE A 62 -10.51 8.41 17.80
CA ILE A 62 -11.22 7.98 16.60
C ILE A 62 -12.72 7.78 16.88
N GLN A 63 -13.09 7.14 17.99
CA GLN A 63 -14.49 6.91 18.37
C GLN A 63 -15.29 8.20 18.58
N GLU A 64 -14.63 9.31 18.93
CA GLU A 64 -15.26 10.63 19.08
C GLU A 64 -15.59 11.29 17.73
N TYR A 65 -14.97 10.86 16.62
CA TYR A 65 -15.32 11.36 15.30
C TYR A 65 -16.68 10.82 14.85
N PRO A 66 -17.50 11.63 14.14
CA PRO A 66 -18.74 11.14 13.55
C PRO A 66 -18.44 10.03 12.55
N THR A 67 -19.39 9.11 12.39
CA THR A 67 -19.30 8.05 11.39
C THR A 67 -19.84 8.56 10.07
N GLY A 68 -19.02 8.49 9.03
CA GLY A 68 -19.42 8.72 7.65
C GLY A 68 -18.98 7.57 6.74
N SER A 69 -19.01 7.81 5.43
CA SER A 69 -18.60 6.82 4.42
C SER A 69 -17.09 6.77 4.19
N GLU A 70 -16.32 7.69 4.79
CA GLU A 70 -14.88 7.75 4.64
C GLU A 70 -14.18 6.52 5.24
N HIS A 71 -13.01 6.22 4.68
CA HIS A 71 -12.14 5.19 5.22
C HIS A 71 -11.06 5.83 6.08
N TRP A 72 -10.80 5.22 7.23
CA TRP A 72 -9.62 5.54 8.03
C TRP A 72 -8.40 4.82 7.46
N VAL A 73 -7.30 5.53 7.29
CA VAL A 73 -6.14 4.99 6.57
C VAL A 73 -5.08 4.51 7.55
N VAL A 74 -4.72 3.24 7.44
CA VAL A 74 -3.59 2.61 8.13
C VAL A 74 -2.42 2.53 7.15
N GLY A 75 -1.39 3.32 7.44
CA GLY A 75 -0.31 3.65 6.54
C GLY A 75 -0.52 5.07 6.04
N GLY A 76 0.52 5.78 5.63
CA GLY A 76 0.27 7.11 5.04
C GLY A 76 0.49 8.34 5.94
N ASN A 77 1.17 8.22 7.09
CA ASN A 77 1.28 9.29 8.08
C ASN A 77 2.08 10.51 7.59
N GLU A 78 1.50 11.70 7.50
CA GLU A 78 2.21 12.87 6.96
C GLU A 78 3.36 13.37 7.84
N TYR A 79 3.13 13.36 9.14
CA TYR A 79 4.02 13.86 10.17
C TYR A 79 4.90 12.77 10.79
N MET A 80 4.75 11.52 10.35
CA MET A 80 5.49 10.37 10.86
C MET A 80 6.12 9.59 9.69
N GLU A 81 7.14 8.77 9.95
CA GLU A 81 7.68 7.93 8.87
C GLU A 81 6.64 6.89 8.44
N TRP A 82 6.34 6.82 7.14
CA TRP A 82 5.50 5.77 6.58
C TRP A 82 6.27 4.45 6.62
N THR A 83 5.61 3.43 7.15
CA THR A 83 6.17 2.10 7.25
C THR A 83 5.10 1.06 6.94
N ASP A 84 5.50 -0.16 6.59
CA ASP A 84 4.55 -1.26 6.54
C ASP A 84 4.12 -1.61 7.96
N LEU A 85 2.93 -1.16 8.34
CA LEU A 85 2.46 -1.23 9.72
C LEU A 85 2.24 -2.66 10.21
N PHE A 86 2.07 -3.65 9.32
CA PHE A 86 1.96 -5.04 9.74
C PHE A 86 3.28 -5.65 10.22
N LEU A 87 4.38 -4.89 10.17
CA LEU A 87 5.60 -5.21 10.92
C LEU A 87 5.47 -4.89 12.41
N HIS A 88 4.45 -4.13 12.83
CA HIS A 88 4.15 -3.90 14.24
C HIS A 88 3.55 -5.19 14.84
N PRO A 89 4.07 -5.71 15.96
CA PRO A 89 3.61 -6.99 16.53
C PRO A 89 2.13 -6.98 16.95
N ARG A 90 1.56 -5.80 17.17
CA ARG A 90 0.15 -5.60 17.57
C ARG A 90 -0.77 -5.12 16.44
N ALA A 91 -0.27 -4.94 15.20
CA ALA A 91 -1.06 -4.35 14.12
C ALA A 91 -2.36 -5.12 13.82
N MET A 92 -2.29 -6.46 13.80
CA MET A 92 -3.50 -7.28 13.59
C MET A 92 -4.47 -7.21 14.75
N ASP A 93 -3.97 -7.22 16.00
CA ASP A 93 -4.82 -7.08 17.19
C ASP A 93 -5.59 -5.76 17.16
N TRP A 94 -4.88 -4.66 16.88
CA TRP A 94 -5.46 -3.32 16.81
C TRP A 94 -6.41 -3.15 15.64
N LEU A 95 -6.13 -3.77 14.48
CA LEU A 95 -7.08 -3.82 13.38
C LEU A 95 -8.38 -4.54 13.77
N ASN A 96 -8.28 -5.70 14.42
CA ASN A 96 -9.44 -6.45 14.89
C ASN A 96 -10.23 -5.65 15.94
N GLU A 97 -9.53 -4.99 16.87
CA GLU A 97 -10.13 -4.13 17.88
C GLU A 97 -10.83 -2.93 17.26
N PHE A 98 -10.20 -2.22 16.33
CA PHE A 98 -10.81 -1.12 15.58
C PHE A 98 -12.11 -1.56 14.90
N LEU A 99 -12.08 -2.69 14.19
CA LEU A 99 -13.28 -3.19 13.50
C LEU A 99 -14.37 -3.65 14.48
N GLY A 100 -13.98 -4.18 15.64
CA GLY A 100 -14.91 -4.67 16.66
C GLY A 100 -15.52 -3.60 17.57
N THR A 101 -14.84 -2.45 17.71
CA THR A 101 -15.23 -1.38 18.66
C THR A 101 -15.62 -0.07 17.97
N THR A 102 -15.49 -0.01 16.65
CA THR A 102 -15.96 1.10 15.83
C THR A 102 -16.86 0.58 14.72
N ASP A 103 -17.65 1.48 14.13
CA ASP A 103 -18.48 1.29 12.94
C ASP A 103 -17.80 1.82 11.65
N LYS A 104 -16.53 2.24 11.74
CA LYS A 104 -15.83 2.98 10.68
C LYS A 104 -15.20 2.07 9.64
N ASN A 105 -15.09 2.55 8.41
CA ASN A 105 -14.37 1.83 7.36
C ASN A 105 -12.86 2.07 7.48
N ILE A 106 -12.06 1.15 6.94
CA ILE A 106 -10.60 1.20 7.00
C ILE A 106 -9.99 0.94 5.63
N THR A 107 -8.90 1.63 5.31
CA THR A 107 -8.03 1.35 4.16
C THR A 107 -6.65 0.96 4.68
N LEU A 108 -6.10 -0.13 4.16
CA LEU A 108 -4.81 -0.69 4.58
C LEU A 108 -3.83 -0.63 3.41
N PHE A 109 -2.62 -0.11 3.64
CA PHE A 109 -1.51 -0.17 2.68
C PHE A 109 -0.38 -1.05 3.23
N THR A 110 0.02 -2.08 2.47
CA THR A 110 1.09 -3.01 2.89
C THR A 110 1.77 -3.66 1.70
N VAL A 111 3.04 -4.07 1.84
CA VAL A 111 3.76 -4.92 0.90
C VAL A 111 3.51 -6.42 1.12
N GLY A 112 2.66 -6.77 2.10
CA GLY A 112 2.14 -8.12 2.31
C GLY A 112 2.68 -8.84 3.55
N TYR A 113 3.03 -8.13 4.64
CA TYR A 113 3.34 -8.80 5.91
C TYR A 113 2.10 -9.25 6.68
N THR A 114 0.92 -8.89 6.20
CA THR A 114 -0.34 -9.24 6.85
C THR A 114 -0.56 -10.76 6.91
N PRO A 115 -0.92 -11.33 8.07
CA PRO A 115 -1.32 -12.72 8.19
C PRO A 115 -2.59 -13.03 7.36
N ALA A 116 -2.43 -13.72 6.22
CA ALA A 116 -3.49 -13.97 5.25
C ALA A 116 -4.78 -14.55 5.86
N ASN A 117 -4.66 -15.60 6.68
CA ASN A 117 -5.83 -16.26 7.26
C ASN A 117 -6.63 -15.32 8.17
N GLU A 118 -5.94 -14.46 8.92
CA GLU A 118 -6.56 -13.60 9.90
C GLU A 118 -7.26 -12.41 9.23
N ILE A 119 -6.60 -11.77 8.26
CA ILE A 119 -7.23 -10.67 7.53
C ILE A 119 -8.43 -11.13 6.71
N ASN A 120 -8.39 -12.33 6.12
CA ASN A 120 -9.52 -12.89 5.39
C ASN A 120 -10.71 -13.14 6.32
N ARG A 121 -10.46 -13.70 7.52
CA ARG A 121 -11.51 -13.86 8.54
C ARG A 121 -12.11 -12.52 8.95
N LEU A 122 -11.31 -11.46 9.07
CA LEU A 122 -11.82 -10.12 9.38
C LEU A 122 -12.66 -9.54 8.24
N ALA A 123 -12.23 -9.72 6.99
CA ALA A 123 -12.98 -9.27 5.82
C ALA A 123 -14.34 -9.98 5.69
N GLU A 124 -14.40 -11.27 6.00
CA GLU A 124 -15.66 -12.02 6.05
C GLU A 124 -16.57 -11.58 7.21
N LYS A 125 -15.98 -11.33 8.39
CA LYS A 125 -16.73 -10.89 9.58
C LYS A 125 -17.28 -9.47 9.44
N TYR A 126 -16.56 -8.60 8.75
CA TYR A 126 -16.88 -7.18 8.59
C TYR A 126 -16.97 -6.81 7.09
N PRO A 127 -17.94 -7.36 6.35
CA PRO A 127 -18.00 -7.22 4.90
C PRO A 127 -18.12 -5.76 4.49
N GLY A 128 -17.31 -5.35 3.51
CA GLY A 128 -17.31 -3.99 2.95
C GLY A 128 -16.59 -2.93 3.78
N ARG A 129 -16.10 -3.26 4.99
CA ARG A 129 -15.42 -2.29 5.86
C ARG A 129 -13.91 -2.18 5.63
N ILE A 130 -13.30 -3.17 4.99
CA ILE A 130 -11.85 -3.22 4.74
C ILE A 130 -11.61 -2.98 3.26
N ASN A 131 -10.90 -1.89 2.93
CA ASN A 131 -10.26 -1.69 1.64
C ASN A 131 -8.78 -2.05 1.79
N PHE A 132 -8.36 -3.20 1.26
CA PHE A 132 -6.98 -3.66 1.37
C PHE A 132 -6.24 -3.40 0.06
N GLU A 133 -5.23 -2.53 0.12
CA GLU A 133 -4.37 -2.17 -1.00
C GLU A 133 -3.00 -2.84 -0.87
N LEU A 134 -2.80 -3.90 -1.65
CA LEU A 134 -1.59 -4.70 -1.61
C LEU A 134 -0.53 -4.14 -2.57
N SER A 135 0.61 -3.74 -2.03
CA SER A 135 1.76 -3.29 -2.81
C SER A 135 2.60 -4.49 -3.27
N VAL A 136 2.14 -5.15 -4.33
CA VAL A 136 2.84 -6.29 -4.94
C VAL A 136 4.17 -5.83 -5.53
N ILE A 137 4.21 -4.64 -6.16
CA ILE A 137 5.34 -4.05 -6.90
C ILE A 137 5.75 -4.89 -8.11
N THR A 138 6.22 -6.10 -7.87
CA THR A 138 6.42 -7.14 -8.89
C THR A 138 6.52 -8.52 -8.24
N LEU A 139 6.06 -9.57 -8.96
CA LEU A 139 6.29 -10.98 -8.60
C LEU A 139 7.56 -11.54 -9.27
N GLY A 140 8.21 -10.75 -10.13
CA GLY A 140 9.35 -11.16 -10.93
C GLY A 140 10.73 -10.97 -10.28
N ALA A 141 11.76 -11.15 -11.10
CA ALA A 141 13.16 -11.18 -10.66
C ALA A 141 13.66 -9.87 -9.99
N TYR A 142 13.01 -8.74 -10.29
CA TYR A 142 13.39 -7.45 -9.70
C TYR A 142 12.94 -7.29 -8.25
N ARG A 143 12.06 -8.15 -7.72
CA ARG A 143 11.48 -8.01 -6.38
C ARG A 143 12.55 -7.89 -5.30
N LYS A 144 13.51 -8.82 -5.24
CA LYS A 144 14.57 -8.82 -4.22
C LYS A 144 15.49 -7.60 -4.32
N ARG A 145 15.67 -7.06 -5.52
CA ARG A 145 16.48 -5.85 -5.72
C ARG A 145 15.74 -4.60 -5.25
N LEU A 146 14.45 -4.49 -5.56
CA LEU A 146 13.62 -3.34 -5.24
C LEU A 146 13.17 -3.33 -3.77
N MET A 147 12.94 -4.52 -3.21
CA MET A 147 12.45 -4.73 -1.84
C MET A 147 13.22 -5.89 -1.18
N PRO A 148 14.44 -5.64 -0.69
CA PRO A 148 15.36 -6.69 -0.23
C PRO A 148 14.84 -7.53 0.93
N HIS A 149 13.95 -6.97 1.75
CA HIS A 149 13.41 -7.65 2.92
C HIS A 149 11.91 -7.98 2.82
N ALA A 150 11.25 -7.67 1.70
CA ALA A 150 9.81 -7.88 1.52
C ALA A 150 9.38 -9.35 1.68
N PRO A 151 8.07 -9.60 1.90
CA PRO A 151 7.50 -10.94 1.89
C PRO A 151 7.81 -11.67 0.59
N THR A 152 7.91 -12.99 0.67
CA THR A 152 8.12 -13.85 -0.50
C THR A 152 6.95 -13.77 -1.46
N VAL A 153 7.18 -14.18 -2.72
CA VAL A 153 6.11 -14.26 -3.72
C VAL A 153 4.98 -15.17 -3.24
N ASP A 154 5.29 -16.31 -2.63
CA ASP A 154 4.28 -17.24 -2.11
C ASP A 154 3.44 -16.62 -1.00
N GLN A 155 4.04 -15.82 -0.11
CA GLN A 155 3.30 -15.09 0.93
C GLN A 155 2.34 -14.07 0.31
N VAL A 156 2.80 -13.30 -0.68
CA VAL A 156 1.97 -12.33 -1.41
C VAL A 156 0.82 -13.03 -2.14
N LEU A 157 1.10 -14.13 -2.85
CA LEU A 157 0.08 -14.89 -3.57
C LEU A 157 -0.96 -15.50 -2.61
N LYS A 158 -0.54 -15.96 -1.42
CA LYS A 158 -1.45 -16.46 -0.40
C LYS A 158 -2.38 -15.37 0.15
N ILE A 159 -1.89 -14.14 0.30
CA ILE A 159 -2.73 -12.99 0.70
C ILE A 159 -3.70 -12.64 -0.44
N LEU A 160 -3.21 -12.61 -1.68
CA LEU A 160 -4.02 -12.34 -2.88
C LEU A 160 -5.18 -13.32 -3.05
N ASP A 161 -4.98 -14.61 -2.74
CA ASP A 161 -6.01 -15.66 -2.83
C ASP A 161 -7.18 -15.48 -1.84
N GLY A 162 -7.14 -14.41 -1.04
CA GLY A 162 -8.15 -14.09 -0.04
C GLY A 162 -9.20 -13.07 -0.48
N PRO A 163 -10.39 -13.05 0.16
CA PRO A 163 -11.42 -12.05 -0.08
C PRO A 163 -11.05 -10.65 0.44
N ALA A 164 -10.01 -10.53 1.28
CA ALA A 164 -9.65 -9.25 1.86
C ALA A 164 -9.05 -8.28 0.84
N VAL A 165 -8.26 -8.76 -0.13
CA VAL A 165 -7.52 -7.88 -1.05
C VAL A 165 -8.46 -7.21 -2.03
N THR A 166 -8.58 -5.89 -1.91
CA THR A 166 -9.44 -5.07 -2.76
C THR A 166 -8.70 -4.63 -4.02
N SER A 167 -7.43 -4.24 -3.89
CA SER A 167 -6.59 -3.85 -5.02
C SER A 167 -5.15 -4.31 -4.84
N ALA A 168 -4.44 -4.45 -5.96
CA ALA A 168 -3.02 -4.80 -5.96
C ALA A 168 -2.26 -3.88 -6.92
N ASN A 169 -1.21 -3.20 -6.41
CA ASN A 169 -0.33 -2.39 -7.24
C ASN A 169 0.92 -3.12 -7.69
N PHE A 170 1.25 -2.99 -8.97
CA PHE A 170 2.43 -3.59 -9.60
C PHE A 170 2.83 -2.82 -10.85
N TYR A 171 4.10 -2.93 -11.24
CA TYR A 171 4.71 -1.96 -12.14
C TYR A 171 5.52 -2.60 -13.27
N SER A 172 5.64 -1.84 -14.37
CA SER A 172 6.56 -2.16 -15.46
C SER A 172 8.01 -1.91 -15.02
N PHE A 173 8.87 -2.87 -15.31
CA PHE A 173 10.33 -2.82 -15.13
C PHE A 173 11.09 -3.28 -16.39
N GLY A 174 10.38 -3.68 -17.43
CA GLY A 174 10.93 -4.22 -18.67
C GLY A 174 9.86 -4.95 -19.47
N PRO A 175 10.25 -5.61 -20.58
CA PRO A 175 9.34 -6.49 -21.29
C PRO A 175 8.80 -7.59 -20.38
N ASP A 176 7.50 -7.82 -20.46
CA ASP A 176 6.78 -8.94 -19.86
C ASP A 176 6.87 -9.01 -18.34
N THR A 177 7.12 -7.89 -17.66
CA THR A 177 7.12 -7.83 -16.19
C THR A 177 5.72 -7.52 -15.65
N MET A 178 5.12 -6.40 -16.06
CA MET A 178 3.82 -5.96 -15.56
C MET A 178 2.70 -6.83 -16.12
N TYR A 179 2.81 -7.22 -17.39
CA TYR A 179 1.88 -8.13 -18.03
C TYR A 179 1.83 -9.50 -17.33
N ALA A 180 2.99 -10.10 -17.04
CA ALA A 180 3.05 -11.39 -16.37
C ALA A 180 2.47 -11.31 -14.95
N ASP A 181 2.78 -10.24 -14.23
CA ASP A 181 2.22 -9.98 -12.90
C ASP A 181 0.69 -9.83 -12.97
N ALA A 182 0.15 -9.06 -13.92
CA ALA A 182 -1.30 -8.89 -14.12
C ALA A 182 -2.01 -10.22 -14.35
N VAL A 183 -1.50 -11.04 -15.28
CA VAL A 183 -2.08 -12.35 -15.59
C VAL A 183 -2.06 -13.24 -14.36
N LYS A 184 -0.94 -13.28 -13.63
CA LYS A 184 -0.80 -14.12 -12.44
C LYS A 184 -1.73 -13.68 -11.31
N ILE A 185 -1.82 -12.38 -11.04
CA ILE A 185 -2.71 -11.83 -10.00
C ILE A 185 -4.17 -12.10 -10.36
N SER A 186 -4.57 -11.86 -11.61
CA SER A 186 -5.93 -12.10 -12.09
C SER A 186 -6.35 -13.57 -12.04
N GLN A 187 -5.41 -14.49 -12.32
CA GLN A 187 -5.64 -15.93 -12.17
C GLN A 187 -5.92 -16.34 -10.73
N VAL A 188 -5.20 -15.72 -9.77
CA VAL A 188 -5.36 -16.00 -8.33
C VAL A 188 -6.63 -15.35 -7.80
N ASN A 189 -6.85 -14.07 -8.08
CA ASN A 189 -8.00 -13.33 -7.57
C ASN A 189 -8.62 -12.47 -8.67
N LYS A 190 -9.76 -12.95 -9.17
CA LYS A 190 -10.57 -12.29 -10.22
C LYS A 190 -11.40 -11.11 -9.70
N ASN A 191 -11.41 -10.85 -8.40
CA ASN A 191 -12.15 -9.74 -7.79
C ASN A 191 -11.20 -8.60 -7.36
N CYS A 192 -9.91 -8.87 -7.23
CA CYS A 192 -8.89 -7.89 -6.89
C CYS A 192 -8.70 -6.88 -8.05
N LEU A 193 -8.85 -5.59 -7.77
CA LEU A 193 -8.62 -4.54 -8.76
C LEU A 193 -7.13 -4.47 -9.12
N LEU A 194 -6.82 -4.60 -10.41
CA LEU A 194 -5.44 -4.52 -10.90
C LEU A 194 -5.00 -3.07 -11.05
N TRP A 195 -4.10 -2.63 -10.17
CA TRP A 195 -3.55 -1.28 -10.18
C TRP A 195 -2.15 -1.28 -10.82
N MET A 196 -2.04 -0.71 -12.00
CA MET A 196 -0.87 -0.88 -12.89
C MET A 196 -0.22 0.45 -13.22
N GLY A 197 1.10 0.48 -13.43
CA GLY A 197 1.79 1.68 -13.89
C GLY A 197 3.30 1.55 -13.99
N CYS A 198 4.01 2.66 -13.75
CA CYS A 198 5.44 2.68 -13.50
C CYS A 198 5.75 3.50 -12.24
N LEU A 199 6.85 3.19 -11.59
CA LEU A 199 7.33 4.02 -10.49
C LEU A 199 8.01 5.29 -11.02
N THR A 200 7.72 6.43 -10.39
CA THR A 200 8.38 7.72 -10.62
C THR A 200 9.76 7.77 -9.94
N PRO A 201 10.87 8.03 -10.64
CA PRO A 201 12.17 8.20 -9.99
C PRO A 201 12.29 9.57 -9.29
N LEU A 202 12.52 9.57 -7.97
CA LEU A 202 12.83 10.76 -7.18
C LEU A 202 14.34 11.03 -7.09
N LYS A 203 14.71 12.27 -6.74
CA LYS A 203 16.10 12.77 -6.81
C LYS A 203 17.10 11.99 -5.94
N TYR A 204 16.67 11.46 -4.79
CA TYR A 204 17.54 10.72 -3.86
C TYR A 204 17.63 9.22 -4.19
N ILE A 205 16.82 8.70 -5.12
CA ILE A 205 16.86 7.29 -5.50
C ILE A 205 18.18 7.03 -6.24
N ASP A 206 18.82 5.91 -5.91
CA ASP A 206 20.11 5.55 -6.50
C ASP A 206 20.01 5.40 -8.03
N ARG A 207 21.15 5.56 -8.71
CA ARG A 207 21.23 5.53 -10.17
C ARG A 207 20.67 4.24 -10.76
N ASP A 208 20.96 3.11 -10.14
CA ASP A 208 20.63 1.79 -10.68
C ASP A 208 19.12 1.56 -10.59
N THR A 209 18.51 1.86 -9.44
CA THR A 209 17.05 1.82 -9.25
C THR A 209 16.36 2.82 -10.18
N THR A 210 16.88 4.05 -10.29
CA THR A 210 16.35 5.08 -11.22
C THR A 210 16.36 4.59 -12.67
N MET A 211 17.45 3.95 -13.12
CA MET A 211 17.54 3.39 -14.47
C MET A 211 16.49 2.31 -14.71
N LEU A 212 16.24 1.44 -13.73
CA LEU A 212 15.22 0.39 -13.82
C LEU A 212 13.81 0.97 -13.90
N MET A 213 13.50 1.99 -13.11
CA MET A 213 12.19 2.67 -13.14
C MET A 213 11.95 3.37 -14.49
N ARG A 214 12.96 4.06 -15.02
CA ARG A 214 12.91 4.68 -16.36
C ARG A 214 12.74 3.65 -17.47
N GLN A 215 13.41 2.51 -17.35
CA GLN A 215 13.21 1.38 -18.25
C GLN A 215 11.74 0.92 -18.21
N GLY A 216 11.19 0.75 -17.02
CA GLY A 216 9.77 0.47 -16.82
C GLY A 216 8.84 1.39 -17.59
N LYS A 217 9.03 2.71 -17.45
CA LYS A 217 8.26 3.73 -18.17
C LYS A 217 8.35 3.58 -19.70
N LYS A 218 9.51 3.20 -20.23
CA LYS A 218 9.71 2.94 -21.68
C LYS A 218 8.85 1.78 -22.20
N PHE A 219 8.69 0.72 -21.41
CA PHE A 219 7.94 -0.48 -21.81
C PHE A 219 6.46 -0.43 -21.45
N LEU A 220 6.04 0.51 -20.60
CA LEU A 220 4.67 0.61 -20.11
C LEU A 220 3.59 0.61 -21.22
N PRO A 221 3.74 1.34 -22.35
CA PRO A 221 2.82 1.22 -23.49
C PRO A 221 2.59 -0.20 -24.00
N ARG A 222 3.68 -0.96 -24.16
CA ARG A 222 3.65 -2.34 -24.66
C ARG A 222 2.99 -3.25 -23.62
N GLU A 223 3.38 -3.12 -22.36
CA GLU A 223 2.81 -3.91 -21.26
C GLU A 223 1.30 -3.67 -21.14
N ALA A 224 0.87 -2.41 -21.12
CA ALA A 224 -0.54 -2.02 -21.02
C ALA A 224 -1.37 -2.57 -22.18
N LYS A 225 -0.85 -2.48 -23.42
CA LYS A 225 -1.51 -3.05 -24.60
C LYS A 225 -1.70 -4.57 -24.46
N LYS A 226 -0.68 -5.31 -24.03
CA LYS A 226 -0.80 -6.75 -23.82
C LYS A 226 -1.85 -7.12 -22.77
N ILE A 227 -1.93 -6.35 -21.69
CA ILE A 227 -2.92 -6.59 -20.63
C ILE A 227 -4.34 -6.31 -21.13
N TYR A 228 -4.52 -5.23 -21.89
CA TYR A 228 -5.79 -4.92 -22.55
C TYR A 228 -6.21 -6.06 -23.49
N GLU A 229 -5.29 -6.54 -24.33
CA GLU A 229 -5.53 -7.65 -25.26
C GLU A 229 -5.84 -8.98 -24.54
N ALA A 230 -5.33 -9.17 -23.32
CA ALA A 230 -5.62 -10.37 -22.52
C ALA A 230 -7.03 -10.40 -21.91
N ASN A 231 -7.78 -9.28 -21.95
CA ASN A 231 -9.17 -9.20 -21.53
C ASN A 231 -9.42 -9.79 -20.13
N LEU A 232 -8.60 -9.39 -19.15
CA LEU A 232 -8.69 -9.89 -17.78
C LEU A 232 -9.97 -9.36 -17.08
N PRO A 233 -10.63 -10.17 -16.23
CA PRO A 233 -11.94 -9.83 -15.64
C PRO A 233 -11.93 -8.66 -14.63
N ASN A 234 -10.75 -8.25 -14.15
CA ASN A 234 -10.57 -7.36 -13.00
C ASN A 234 -9.67 -6.15 -13.30
N THR A 235 -9.54 -5.79 -14.56
CA THR A 235 -8.86 -4.55 -14.95
C THR A 235 -9.76 -3.36 -14.67
N LYS A 236 -9.48 -2.61 -13.60
CA LYS A 236 -10.01 -1.26 -13.42
C LYS A 236 -8.86 -0.31 -13.11
N MET A 237 -8.65 0.61 -14.05
CA MET A 237 -7.78 1.79 -13.93
C MET A 237 -6.29 1.48 -13.79
N VAL A 238 -5.54 1.68 -14.88
CA VAL A 238 -4.10 1.93 -14.82
C VAL A 238 -3.94 3.28 -14.12
N GLN A 239 -3.40 3.37 -12.88
CA GLN A 239 -2.86 4.68 -12.49
C GLN A 239 -1.67 4.91 -13.36
N THR A 240 -1.96 5.82 -14.23
CA THR A 240 -1.04 6.46 -15.06
C THR A 240 -0.75 7.76 -14.34
N GLU A 241 0.52 8.04 -14.03
CA GLU A 241 0.94 9.44 -13.91
C GLU A 241 0.26 10.24 -15.04
N SER A 242 -0.05 11.52 -14.85
CA SER A 242 -0.81 12.32 -15.84
C SER A 242 -0.35 12.15 -17.29
N ASP A 243 0.97 12.04 -17.52
CA ASP A 243 1.60 11.75 -18.82
C ASP A 243 1.13 10.42 -19.45
N ILE A 244 0.95 9.41 -18.62
CA ILE A 244 0.56 8.06 -19.06
C ILE A 244 -0.97 8.02 -19.25
N THR A 245 -1.77 8.82 -18.52
CA THR A 245 -3.23 8.89 -18.70
C THR A 245 -3.48 9.51 -20.05
N ALA A 246 -2.74 10.58 -20.34
CA ALA A 246 -2.69 11.18 -21.66
C ALA A 246 -2.24 10.18 -22.73
N PHE A 247 -1.21 9.35 -22.48
CA PHE A 247 -0.78 8.32 -23.45
C PHE A 247 -1.88 7.29 -23.74
N LEU A 248 -2.48 6.68 -22.71
CA LEU A 248 -3.48 5.64 -22.91
C LEU A 248 -4.74 6.18 -23.60
N ASN A 249 -5.20 7.38 -23.19
CA ASN A 249 -6.33 8.07 -23.84
C ASN A 249 -6.00 8.42 -25.31
N ARG A 250 -4.79 8.92 -25.59
CA ARG A 250 -4.35 9.24 -26.97
C ARG A 250 -4.32 8.00 -27.87
N ASN A 251 -4.04 6.83 -27.30
CA ASN A 251 -3.95 5.57 -28.05
C ASN A 251 -5.23 4.72 -27.95
N LYS A 252 -6.29 5.22 -27.29
CA LYS A 252 -7.58 4.51 -27.10
C LYS A 252 -7.41 3.11 -26.51
N ILE A 253 -6.45 2.96 -25.60
CA ILE A 253 -6.21 1.70 -24.88
C ILE A 253 -7.19 1.56 -23.70
N ILE A 254 -7.64 2.68 -23.15
CA ILE A 254 -8.77 2.84 -22.23
C ILE A 254 -9.68 3.95 -22.76
#